data_AF-A0A2T8IMV3-F1
#
_entry.id   AF-A0A2T8IMV3-F1
#
_cell.length_a   1.000
_cell.length_b   1.000
_cell.length_c   1.000
_cell.angle_alpha   90.00
_cell.angle_beta   90.00
_cell.angle_gamma   90.00
#
_symmetry.space_group_name_H-M   'P 1'
#
loop_
_entity.id
_entity.type
_entity.pdbx_description
1 polymer ?
#
loop_
_entity_poly.entity_id
_entity_poly.type
_entity_poly.pdbx_seq_one_letter_code
_entity_poly.pdbx_strand_id
1 'polypeptide(L)'
;MVEGDAAAMISKEHLDRPFVEFLTQQGLSPKMRAVVLYAIAMADYDQDGPDPSDKLITTREGIQTIALYSASIGRFANAEGAFIYPMYGHGELPQAFCRCAAVKGALYVLRMPVAALLLDEEKKHFVGARLASGQDILCKQLIIDPSYKIPTLDAPFDDPGSKFPRKVARGICIFSKSVKQGSSNVLVVFPPKSLEEEQVAAVRLLQLSSNLAVCPPGTFMAYLSTPCTDASAGKQSIRKAIDALFSPQDSDGLEGHLETTSESTDHVKPTLIWSCVYVQEITQETSGPLLSCPMPDENLDYRNILESTKKLFAGIYPDEEFLPKKSAPVYADDDSDSAE
;
A
#
# COMPACT_ATOMS: atom_id res chain seq x y z
N MET A 1 6.62 50.92 5.38
CA MET A 1 5.77 49.83 5.91
C MET A 1 6.16 48.58 5.17
N VAL A 2 6.63 47.58 5.91
CA VAL A 2 7.38 46.42 5.41
C VAL A 2 6.38 45.39 4.89
N GLU A 3 6.24 45.31 3.56
CA GLU A 3 5.85 44.10 2.86
C GLU A 3 7.12 43.58 2.18
N GLY A 4 7.81 42.71 2.88
CA GLY A 4 9.03 42.08 2.41
C GLY A 4 9.27 40.83 3.24
N ASP A 5 9.28 39.70 2.54
CA ASP A 5 9.94 38.46 2.94
C ASP A 5 9.14 37.48 3.81
N ALA A 6 8.40 36.56 3.17
CA ALA A 6 7.93 35.32 3.79
C ALA A 6 7.76 34.17 2.78
N ALA A 7 8.61 34.12 1.75
CA ALA A 7 8.78 32.93 0.94
C ALA A 7 10.27 32.76 0.69
N ALA A 8 11.02 32.48 1.77
CA ALA A 8 12.39 32.05 1.64
C ALA A 8 12.40 30.81 0.74
N MET A 9 12.88 30.97 -0.50
CA MET A 9 13.12 29.84 -1.38
C MET A 9 14.10 28.92 -0.65
N ILE A 10 13.62 27.75 -0.26
CA ILE A 10 14.44 26.70 0.36
C ILE A 10 15.57 26.43 -0.64
N SER A 11 16.81 26.71 -0.23
CA SER A 11 17.96 26.58 -1.12
C SER A 11 18.07 25.12 -1.62
N LYS A 12 18.60 24.91 -2.83
CA LYS A 12 18.75 23.56 -3.39
C LYS A 12 19.54 22.63 -2.46
N GLU A 13 20.54 23.17 -1.75
CA GLU A 13 21.33 22.43 -0.78
C GLU A 13 20.54 21.99 0.46
N HIS A 14 19.48 22.70 0.84
CA HIS A 14 18.58 22.27 1.92
C HIS A 14 17.60 21.18 1.47
N LEU A 15 17.27 21.11 0.18
CA LEU A 15 16.30 20.14 -0.33
C LEU A 15 16.80 18.69 -0.28
N ASP A 16 18.10 18.48 -0.40
CA ASP A 16 18.68 17.13 -0.43
C ASP A 16 19.17 16.66 0.96
N ARG A 17 19.03 17.51 2.00
CA ARG A 17 19.31 17.14 3.40
C ARG A 17 18.15 16.35 4.02
N PRO A 18 18.40 15.59 5.10
CA PRO A 18 17.35 14.88 5.82
C PRO A 18 16.21 15.80 6.24
N PHE A 19 14.98 15.38 5.98
CA PHE A 19 13.79 16.19 6.25
C PHE A 19 13.62 16.50 7.75
N VAL A 20 14.03 15.58 8.62
CA VAL A 20 14.04 15.75 10.08
C VAL A 20 14.85 16.98 10.53
N GLU A 21 15.98 17.26 9.88
CA GLU A 21 16.82 18.42 10.17
C GLU A 21 16.10 19.70 9.77
N PHE A 22 15.47 19.71 8.59
CA PHE A 22 14.66 20.83 8.15
C PHE A 22 13.51 21.11 9.13
N LEU A 23 12.75 20.10 9.55
CA LEU A 23 11.68 20.27 10.53
C LEU A 23 12.18 20.78 11.89
N THR A 24 13.38 20.36 12.30
CA THR A 24 14.02 20.85 13.53
C THR A 24 14.43 22.31 13.39
N GLN A 25 14.98 22.71 12.24
CA GLN A 25 15.32 24.10 11.93
C GLN A 25 14.09 25.01 11.88
N GLN A 26 12.94 24.48 11.43
CA GLN A 26 11.65 25.20 11.47
C GLN A 26 11.07 25.30 12.90
N GLY A 27 11.75 24.77 13.93
CA GLY A 27 11.36 24.92 15.33
C GLY A 27 10.20 24.02 15.76
N LEU A 28 9.90 22.95 15.02
CA LEU A 28 8.84 22.02 15.41
C LEU A 28 9.25 21.20 16.65
N SER A 29 8.35 21.12 17.64
CA SER A 29 8.54 20.25 18.80
C SER A 29 8.63 18.77 18.38
N PRO A 30 9.27 17.89 19.18
CA PRO A 30 9.41 16.46 18.84
C PRO A 30 8.06 15.79 18.51
N LYS A 31 7.01 16.13 19.25
CA LYS A 31 5.66 15.59 19.02
C LYS A 31 5.06 16.05 17.69
N MET A 32 5.21 17.33 17.33
CA MET A 32 4.72 17.85 16.05
C MET A 32 5.53 17.31 14.88
N ARG A 33 6.85 17.20 15.05
CA ARG A 33 7.73 16.58 14.06
C ARG A 33 7.32 15.13 13.78
N ALA A 34 7.03 14.33 14.82
CA ALA A 34 6.54 12.97 14.65
C ALA A 34 5.21 12.91 13.86
N VAL A 35 4.26 13.81 14.12
CA VAL A 35 3.01 13.89 13.33
C VAL A 35 3.32 14.21 11.87
N VAL A 36 4.15 15.21 11.60
CA VAL A 36 4.50 15.60 10.23
C VAL A 36 5.24 14.48 9.51
N LEU A 37 6.21 13.83 10.15
CA LEU A 37 7.01 12.75 9.56
C LEU A 37 6.17 11.51 9.26
N TYR A 38 5.44 11.01 10.25
CA TYR A 38 4.87 9.66 10.17
C TYR A 38 3.41 9.65 9.72
N ALA A 39 2.61 10.69 10.05
CA ALA A 39 1.19 10.76 9.70
C ALA A 39 0.92 11.55 8.40
N ILE A 40 1.78 12.49 8.03
CA ILE A 40 1.61 13.32 6.82
C ILE A 40 2.60 12.91 5.72
N ALA A 41 3.90 12.98 6.01
CA ALA A 41 4.96 12.61 5.06
C ALA A 41 5.10 11.09 4.88
N MET A 42 4.47 10.30 5.77
CA MET A 42 4.44 8.83 5.73
C MET A 42 5.85 8.20 5.69
N ALA A 43 6.81 8.76 6.44
CA ALA A 43 8.11 8.13 6.62
C ALA A 43 7.96 6.75 7.27
N ASP A 44 8.72 5.77 6.79
CA ASP A 44 8.62 4.37 7.24
C ASP A 44 9.51 4.04 8.43
N TYR A 45 10.69 4.65 8.51
CA TYR A 45 11.72 4.31 9.49
C TYR A 45 12.02 5.49 10.42
N ASP A 46 12.65 5.21 11.56
CA ASP A 46 13.08 6.24 12.50
C ASP A 46 13.95 7.30 11.81
N GLN A 47 13.46 8.53 11.79
CA GLN A 47 14.14 9.67 11.20
C GLN A 47 14.99 10.44 12.22
N ASP A 48 14.79 10.22 13.52
CA ASP A 48 15.51 10.88 14.62
C ASP A 48 16.58 9.93 15.23
N GLY A 49 16.82 8.77 14.61
CA GLY A 49 17.75 7.74 15.09
C GLY A 49 19.23 8.16 15.01
N PRO A 50 20.12 7.54 15.82
CA PRO A 50 21.53 7.91 15.92
C PRO A 50 22.35 7.56 14.68
N ASP A 51 21.91 6.58 13.89
CA ASP A 51 22.60 6.19 12.66
C ASP A 51 21.90 6.83 11.45
N PRO A 52 22.62 7.63 10.62
CA PRO A 52 22.10 8.10 9.35
C PRO A 52 21.96 6.89 8.42
N SER A 53 20.79 6.27 8.48
CA SER A 53 20.44 5.18 7.59
C SER A 53 20.14 5.72 6.18
N ASP A 54 20.35 4.91 5.15
CA ASP A 54 19.89 5.17 3.77
C ASP A 54 18.34 5.27 3.66
N LYS A 55 17.63 5.33 4.78
CA LYS A 55 16.16 5.32 4.91
C LYS A 55 15.61 6.66 5.41
N LEU A 56 16.47 7.67 5.54
CA LEU A 56 16.04 9.04 5.82
C LEU A 56 15.41 9.64 4.57
N ILE A 57 14.21 10.21 4.71
CA ILE A 57 13.59 10.94 3.61
C ILE A 57 14.23 12.32 3.45
N THR A 58 14.40 12.73 2.19
CA THR A 58 14.95 14.05 1.88
C THR A 58 13.92 15.14 2.12
N THR A 59 14.40 16.36 2.36
CA THR A 59 13.52 17.54 2.51
C THR A 59 12.64 17.74 1.28
N ARG A 60 13.17 17.47 0.09
CA ARG A 60 12.41 17.48 -1.18
C ARG A 60 11.22 16.53 -1.15
N GLU A 61 11.43 15.27 -0.79
CA GLU A 61 10.39 14.24 -0.73
C GLU A 61 9.34 14.58 0.34
N GLY A 62 9.79 15.05 1.52
CA GLY A 62 8.92 15.49 2.60
C GLY A 62 8.00 16.63 2.18
N ILE A 63 8.54 17.68 1.56
CA ILE A 63 7.78 18.83 1.08
C ILE A 63 6.81 18.44 -0.03
N GLN A 64 7.24 17.62 -0.99
CA GLN A 64 6.36 17.14 -2.06
C GLN A 64 5.19 16.34 -1.52
N THR A 65 5.43 15.49 -0.52
CA THR A 65 4.36 14.69 0.11
C THR A 65 3.41 15.57 0.91
N ILE A 66 3.91 16.58 1.64
CA ILE A 66 3.06 17.55 2.34
C ILE A 66 2.19 18.34 1.36
N ALA A 67 2.78 18.83 0.26
CA ALA A 67 2.05 19.57 -0.76
C ALA A 67 0.95 18.70 -1.38
N LEU A 68 1.24 17.43 -1.68
CA LEU A 68 0.26 16.48 -2.18
C LEU A 68 -0.86 16.21 -1.17
N TYR A 69 -0.50 15.97 0.10
CA TYR A 69 -1.47 15.74 1.18
C TYR A 69 -2.41 16.94 1.33
N SER A 70 -1.84 18.15 1.38
CA SER A 70 -2.59 19.41 1.46
C SER A 70 -3.53 19.60 0.26
N ALA A 71 -3.05 19.36 -0.96
CA ALA A 71 -3.86 19.45 -2.17
C ALA A 71 -4.94 18.35 -2.29
N SER A 72 -4.82 17.26 -1.52
CA SER A 72 -5.78 16.15 -1.52
C SER A 72 -6.91 16.35 -0.50
N ILE A 73 -6.66 17.09 0.59
CA ILE A 73 -7.69 17.41 1.59
C ILE A 73 -8.82 18.20 0.93
N GLY A 74 -10.06 17.78 1.18
CA GLY A 74 -11.25 18.47 0.69
C GLY A 74 -11.49 18.36 -0.81
N ARG A 75 -10.66 17.59 -1.54
CA ARG A 75 -10.84 17.36 -2.98
C ARG A 75 -12.16 16.64 -3.29
N PHE A 76 -12.61 15.78 -2.38
CA PHE A 76 -13.90 15.09 -2.49
C PHE A 76 -14.78 15.48 -1.30
N ALA A 77 -16.01 15.93 -1.57
CA ALA A 77 -16.93 16.42 -0.55
C ALA A 77 -17.24 15.37 0.54
N ASN A 78 -17.19 14.09 0.18
CA ASN A 78 -17.49 12.98 1.08
C ASN A 78 -16.23 12.38 1.76
N ALA A 79 -15.06 13.00 1.59
CA ALA A 79 -13.81 12.55 2.19
C ALA A 79 -13.34 13.56 3.26
N GLU A 80 -13.27 13.11 4.51
CA GLU A 80 -12.83 13.93 5.65
C GLU A 80 -11.29 14.13 5.73
N GLY A 81 -10.54 13.68 4.71
CA GLY A 81 -9.07 13.75 4.71
C GLY A 81 -8.44 13.62 3.32
N ALA A 82 -7.14 13.35 3.28
CA ALA A 82 -6.36 13.27 2.05
C ALA A 82 -6.48 11.93 1.29
N PHE A 83 -7.17 10.94 1.87
CA PHE A 83 -7.25 9.58 1.35
C PHE A 83 -8.66 9.21 0.90
N ILE A 84 -8.75 8.34 -0.08
CA ILE A 84 -9.98 7.65 -0.51
C ILE A 84 -9.74 6.15 -0.51
N TYR A 85 -10.81 5.39 -0.36
CA TYR A 85 -10.78 3.94 -0.36
C TYR A 85 -11.91 3.39 -1.24
N PRO A 86 -11.65 2.40 -2.12
CA PRO A 86 -12.68 1.85 -2.98
C PRO A 86 -13.71 1.05 -2.17
N MET A 87 -15.00 1.27 -2.47
CA MET A 87 -16.08 0.39 -2.03
C MET A 87 -15.74 -1.06 -2.45
N TYR A 88 -16.04 -2.03 -1.58
CA TYR A 88 -15.72 -3.46 -1.73
C TYR A 88 -14.22 -3.80 -1.68
N GLY A 89 -13.34 -2.82 -1.46
CA GLY A 89 -11.92 -3.04 -1.23
C GLY A 89 -11.04 -2.94 -2.47
N HIS A 90 -9.73 -3.01 -2.24
CA HIS A 90 -8.73 -2.83 -3.30
C HIS A 90 -8.75 -3.92 -4.38
N GLY A 91 -9.41 -5.06 -4.12
CA GLY A 91 -9.62 -6.12 -5.11
C GLY A 91 -10.45 -5.69 -6.32
N GLU A 92 -11.21 -4.59 -6.22
CA GLU A 92 -11.98 -4.04 -7.34
C GLU A 92 -11.10 -3.30 -8.36
N LEU A 93 -9.96 -2.75 -7.95
CA LEU A 93 -9.09 -1.97 -8.86
C LEU A 93 -8.52 -2.86 -9.98
N PRO A 94 -7.91 -4.03 -9.72
CA PRO A 94 -7.47 -4.92 -10.80
C PRO A 94 -8.62 -5.36 -11.70
N GLN A 95 -9.80 -5.64 -11.14
CA GLN A 95 -10.98 -6.05 -11.92
C GLN A 95 -11.45 -4.94 -12.87
N ALA A 96 -11.45 -3.68 -12.42
CA ALA A 96 -11.79 -2.54 -13.24
C ALA A 96 -10.84 -2.39 -14.44
N PHE A 97 -9.52 -2.50 -14.21
CA PHE A 97 -8.54 -2.48 -15.31
C PHE A 97 -8.67 -3.69 -16.24
N CYS A 98 -8.95 -4.88 -15.71
CA CYS A 98 -9.22 -6.06 -16.52
C CYS A 98 -10.44 -5.86 -17.43
N ARG A 99 -11.51 -5.25 -16.91
CA ARG A 99 -12.70 -4.89 -17.70
C ARG A 99 -12.34 -3.89 -18.80
N CYS A 100 -11.58 -2.84 -18.49
CA CYS A 100 -11.14 -1.85 -19.48
C CYS A 100 -10.38 -2.51 -20.64
N ALA A 101 -9.50 -3.45 -20.35
CA ALA A 101 -8.77 -4.21 -21.37
C ALA A 101 -9.68 -5.17 -22.15
N ALA A 102 -10.61 -5.86 -21.48
CA ALA A 102 -11.54 -6.80 -22.12
C ALA A 102 -12.45 -6.09 -23.15
N VAL A 103 -12.92 -4.87 -22.84
CA VAL A 103 -13.69 -4.03 -23.77
C VAL A 103 -12.89 -3.69 -25.04
N LYS A 104 -11.56 -3.71 -24.97
CA LYS A 104 -10.66 -3.50 -26.11
C LYS A 104 -10.16 -4.81 -26.75
N GLY A 105 -10.77 -5.95 -26.39
CA GLY A 105 -10.49 -7.25 -27.00
C GLY A 105 -9.50 -8.13 -26.24
N ALA A 106 -9.06 -7.76 -25.03
CA ALA A 106 -8.23 -8.63 -24.23
C ALA A 106 -9.00 -9.88 -23.75
N LEU A 107 -8.39 -11.06 -23.89
CA LEU A 107 -8.96 -12.33 -23.46
C LEU A 107 -8.46 -12.68 -22.06
N TYR A 108 -9.37 -13.11 -21.19
CA TYR A 108 -9.08 -13.51 -19.81
C TYR A 108 -9.38 -14.98 -19.59
N VAL A 109 -8.41 -15.71 -19.05
CA VAL A 109 -8.55 -17.13 -18.72
C VAL A 109 -8.07 -17.36 -17.29
N LEU A 110 -9.00 -17.65 -16.39
CA LEU A 110 -8.70 -18.06 -15.02
C LEU A 110 -8.50 -19.58 -14.94
N ARG A 111 -7.79 -20.03 -13.90
CA ARG A 111 -7.51 -21.46 -13.66
C ARG A 111 -6.77 -22.15 -14.82
N MET A 112 -5.91 -21.40 -15.52
CA MET A 112 -5.07 -21.90 -16.60
C MET A 112 -3.60 -21.58 -16.31
N PRO A 113 -2.89 -22.45 -15.57
CA PRO A 113 -1.47 -22.23 -15.28
C PRO A 113 -0.61 -22.28 -16.54
N VAL A 114 0.47 -21.50 -16.55
CA VAL A 114 1.55 -21.61 -17.53
C VAL A 114 2.52 -22.70 -17.07
N ALA A 115 2.73 -23.71 -17.90
CA ALA A 115 3.54 -24.88 -17.60
C ALA A 115 5.02 -24.70 -17.97
N ALA A 116 5.31 -24.03 -19.08
CA ALA A 116 6.69 -23.78 -19.54
C ALA A 116 6.79 -22.56 -20.46
N LEU A 117 7.98 -21.99 -20.57
CA LEU A 117 8.31 -21.01 -21.61
C LEU A 117 8.78 -21.73 -22.87
N LEU A 118 8.42 -21.22 -24.03
CA LEU A 118 8.86 -21.71 -25.34
C LEU A 118 10.04 -20.85 -25.80
N LEU A 119 11.14 -21.52 -26.17
CA LEU A 119 12.36 -20.91 -26.67
C LEU A 119 12.65 -21.45 -28.08
N ASP A 120 13.08 -20.58 -28.98
CA ASP A 120 13.61 -20.97 -30.29
C ASP A 120 14.97 -21.67 -30.10
N GLU A 121 15.11 -22.90 -30.58
CA GLU A 121 16.31 -23.73 -30.38
C GLU A 121 17.57 -23.16 -31.04
N GLU A 122 17.45 -22.45 -32.17
CA GLU A 122 18.60 -21.91 -32.90
C GLU A 122 19.09 -20.59 -32.30
N LYS A 123 18.15 -19.74 -31.87
CA LYS A 123 18.44 -18.37 -31.42
C LYS A 123 18.36 -18.18 -29.90
N LYS A 124 17.91 -19.20 -29.16
CA LYS A 124 17.64 -19.15 -27.72
C LYS A 124 16.77 -17.94 -27.31
N HIS A 125 15.87 -17.51 -28.19
CA HIS A 125 14.99 -16.38 -27.92
C HIS A 125 13.60 -16.85 -27.49
N PHE A 126 12.93 -16.05 -26.65
CA PHE A 126 11.57 -16.30 -26.20
C PHE A 126 10.56 -16.19 -27.35
N VAL A 127 9.71 -17.21 -27.54
CA VAL A 127 8.67 -17.24 -28.60
C VAL A 127 7.25 -17.40 -28.09
N GLY A 128 7.06 -17.77 -26.82
CA GLY A 128 5.73 -18.02 -26.27
C GLY A 128 5.72 -18.82 -24.98
N ALA A 129 4.56 -19.34 -24.63
CA ALA A 129 4.35 -20.14 -23.43
C ALA A 129 3.47 -21.36 -23.69
N ARG A 130 3.76 -22.46 -23.00
CA ARG A 130 2.94 -23.67 -22.97
C ARG A 130 2.01 -23.63 -21.78
N LEU A 131 0.72 -23.82 -22.01
CA LEU A 131 -0.29 -23.91 -20.96
C LEU A 131 -0.31 -25.32 -20.34
N ALA A 132 -0.85 -25.42 -19.12
CA ALA A 132 -1.07 -26.72 -18.45
C ALA A 132 -2.00 -27.67 -19.24
N SER A 133 -2.83 -27.13 -20.15
CA SER A 133 -3.63 -27.92 -21.09
C SER A 133 -2.81 -28.61 -22.19
N GLY A 134 -1.52 -28.28 -22.33
CA GLY A 134 -0.66 -28.70 -23.43
C GLY A 134 -0.72 -27.80 -24.67
N GLN A 135 -1.57 -26.77 -24.66
CA GLN A 135 -1.66 -25.81 -25.75
C GLN A 135 -0.50 -24.81 -25.71
N ASP A 136 0.11 -24.55 -26.88
CA ASP A 136 1.13 -23.52 -27.05
C ASP A 136 0.50 -22.19 -27.50
N ILE A 137 0.91 -21.10 -26.85
CA ILE A 137 0.54 -19.73 -27.20
C ILE A 137 1.81 -18.96 -27.55
N LEU A 138 1.89 -18.49 -28.79
CA LEU A 138 2.99 -17.67 -29.26
C LEU A 138 2.74 -16.20 -28.93
N CYS A 139 3.76 -15.52 -28.40
CA CYS A 139 3.69 -14.09 -28.11
C CYS A 139 5.07 -13.43 -28.21
N LYS A 140 5.08 -12.14 -28.52
CA LYS A 140 6.32 -11.34 -28.62
C LYS A 140 6.87 -10.97 -27.25
N GLN A 141 5.99 -10.83 -26.28
CA GLN A 141 6.30 -10.38 -24.93
C GLN A 141 5.43 -11.13 -23.94
N LEU A 142 6.00 -11.34 -22.76
CA LEU A 142 5.34 -11.99 -21.65
C LEU A 142 5.61 -11.18 -20.39
N ILE A 143 4.52 -10.71 -19.79
CA ILE A 143 4.52 -9.96 -18.55
C ILE A 143 4.06 -10.92 -17.46
N ILE A 144 4.85 -11.06 -16.39
CA ILE A 144 4.61 -12.05 -15.34
C ILE A 144 4.75 -11.39 -13.97
N ASP A 145 3.86 -11.76 -13.05
CA ASP A 145 4.02 -11.37 -11.65
C ASP A 145 5.20 -12.16 -11.03
N PRO A 146 6.11 -11.50 -10.29
CA PRO A 146 7.31 -12.13 -9.75
C PRO A 146 7.06 -13.36 -8.87
N SER A 147 5.84 -13.57 -8.34
CA SER A 147 5.51 -14.76 -7.56
C SER A 147 5.35 -16.04 -8.40
N TYR A 148 5.16 -15.92 -9.73
CA TYR A 148 5.04 -17.07 -10.61
C TYR A 148 6.41 -17.67 -10.90
N LYS A 149 6.64 -18.87 -10.37
CA LYS A 149 7.80 -19.70 -10.71
C LYS A 149 7.46 -20.55 -11.93
N ILE A 150 7.85 -20.09 -13.12
CA ILE A 150 7.73 -20.90 -14.34
C ILE A 150 9.00 -21.70 -14.49
N PRO A 151 8.92 -23.05 -14.63
CA PRO A 151 10.09 -23.85 -14.92
C PRO A 151 10.74 -23.38 -16.23
N THR A 152 11.87 -22.69 -16.14
CA THR A 152 12.79 -22.51 -17.26
C THR A 152 13.62 -23.77 -17.37
N LEU A 153 13.55 -24.45 -18.51
CA LEU A 153 14.29 -25.70 -18.71
C LEU A 153 15.81 -25.52 -18.69
N ASP A 154 16.36 -24.32 -18.90
CA ASP A 154 17.82 -24.08 -18.87
C ASP A 154 18.20 -22.60 -18.64
N ALA A 155 17.78 -21.99 -17.52
CA ALA A 155 18.38 -20.74 -17.07
C ALA A 155 18.24 -20.57 -15.55
N PRO A 156 19.32 -20.68 -14.76
CA PRO A 156 19.33 -20.16 -13.41
C PRO A 156 19.38 -18.64 -13.52
N PHE A 157 18.22 -17.98 -13.39
CA PHE A 157 18.18 -16.57 -13.02
C PHE A 157 18.47 -16.46 -11.51
N ASP A 158 19.64 -16.94 -11.10
CA ASP A 158 20.22 -16.56 -9.82
C ASP A 158 20.88 -15.20 -10.06
N ASP A 159 20.19 -14.12 -9.69
CA ASP A 159 20.85 -12.85 -9.47
C ASP A 159 21.72 -13.00 -8.21
N PRO A 160 23.06 -13.06 -8.32
CA PRO A 160 23.95 -13.26 -7.17
C PRO A 160 24.04 -11.99 -6.31
N GLY A 161 23.36 -10.91 -6.71
CA GLY A 161 23.43 -9.60 -6.08
C GLY A 161 22.34 -9.32 -5.04
N SER A 162 21.51 -10.28 -4.63
CA SER A 162 20.33 -10.00 -3.81
C SER A 162 20.70 -9.35 -2.46
N LYS A 163 20.67 -8.01 -2.44
CA LYS A 163 20.44 -7.23 -1.22
C LYS A 163 19.25 -7.89 -0.52
N PHE A 164 19.38 -8.16 0.78
CA PHE A 164 18.39 -8.88 1.58
C PHE A 164 16.95 -8.56 1.12
N PRO A 165 16.11 -9.57 0.81
CA PRO A 165 14.79 -9.33 0.25
C PRO A 165 14.02 -8.40 1.18
N ARG A 166 13.48 -7.32 0.62
CA ARG A 166 12.65 -6.36 1.35
C ARG A 166 11.38 -7.10 1.77
N LYS A 167 10.99 -7.01 3.05
CA LYS A 167 9.81 -7.72 3.57
C LYS A 167 8.83 -6.72 4.17
N VAL A 168 7.55 -7.11 4.17
CA VAL A 168 6.48 -6.36 4.82
C VAL A 168 5.70 -7.31 5.70
N ALA A 169 5.68 -7.04 7.00
CA ALA A 169 4.77 -7.74 7.89
C ALA A 169 3.38 -7.10 7.77
N ARG A 170 2.36 -7.94 7.59
CA ARG A 170 0.97 -7.53 7.43
C ARG A 170 0.07 -8.19 8.46
N GLY A 171 -0.91 -7.44 8.93
CA GLY A 171 -1.95 -7.91 9.85
C GLY A 171 -3.34 -7.66 9.26
N ILE A 172 -4.26 -8.56 9.53
CA ILE A 172 -5.69 -8.38 9.25
C ILE A 172 -6.41 -8.63 10.57
N CYS A 173 -7.35 -7.76 10.93
CA CYS A 173 -8.17 -7.90 12.12
C CYS A 173 -9.64 -7.67 11.82
N ILE A 174 -10.51 -8.44 12.47
CA ILE A 174 -11.95 -8.20 12.53
C ILE A 174 -12.32 -7.97 13.99
N PHE A 175 -13.09 -6.92 14.28
CA PHE A 175 -13.35 -6.48 15.66
C PHE A 175 -14.71 -5.77 15.80
N SER A 176 -15.17 -5.64 17.05
CA SER A 176 -16.57 -5.33 17.36
C SER A 176 -16.97 -3.84 17.32
N LYS A 177 -16.02 -2.91 17.45
CA LYS A 177 -16.31 -1.46 17.53
C LYS A 177 -15.15 -0.61 17.04
N SER A 178 -15.42 0.61 16.60
CA SER A 178 -14.37 1.52 16.12
C SER A 178 -13.31 1.81 17.18
N VAL A 179 -12.04 1.84 16.77
CA VAL A 179 -10.89 2.29 17.59
C VAL A 179 -11.05 3.75 18.01
N LYS A 180 -11.69 4.58 17.19
CA LYS A 180 -12.02 5.98 17.51
C LYS A 180 -13.54 6.16 17.43
N GLN A 181 -14.17 6.36 18.59
CA GLN A 181 -15.62 6.54 18.67
C GLN A 181 -16.11 7.62 17.69
N GLY A 182 -17.20 7.32 16.98
CA GLY A 182 -17.80 8.20 15.97
C GLY A 182 -17.08 8.23 14.62
N SER A 183 -15.94 7.55 14.45
CA SER A 183 -15.23 7.48 13.16
C SER A 183 -15.45 6.13 12.48
N SER A 184 -15.87 6.15 11.21
CA SER A 184 -16.06 4.94 10.40
C SER A 184 -14.72 4.38 9.92
N ASN A 185 -13.92 5.21 9.24
CA ASN A 185 -12.67 4.82 8.60
C ASN A 185 -11.53 5.67 9.17
N VAL A 186 -10.46 5.02 9.64
CA VAL A 186 -9.39 5.70 10.39
C VAL A 186 -8.03 5.12 10.02
N LEU A 187 -7.08 6.00 9.73
CA LEU A 187 -5.66 5.64 9.68
C LEU A 187 -5.03 5.93 11.06
N VAL A 188 -4.53 4.88 11.70
CA VAL A 188 -3.74 4.96 12.93
C VAL A 188 -2.28 4.72 12.58
N VAL A 189 -1.40 5.55 13.12
CA VAL A 189 0.05 5.42 12.93
C VAL A 189 0.71 5.29 14.29
N PHE A 190 1.51 4.25 14.45
CA PHE A 190 2.45 4.06 15.54
C PHE A 190 3.83 4.46 15.04
N PRO A 191 4.34 5.66 15.41
CA PRO A 191 5.71 6.04 15.09
C PRO A 191 6.73 5.00 15.58
N PRO A 192 7.94 4.98 15.02
CA PRO A 192 9.06 4.23 15.59
C PRO A 192 9.19 4.50 17.09
N LYS A 193 9.58 3.47 17.85
CA LYS A 193 9.72 3.49 19.31
C LYS A 193 8.45 3.71 20.15
N SER A 194 7.27 3.79 19.52
CA SER A 194 6.02 4.08 20.25
C SER A 194 5.33 2.85 20.84
N LEU A 195 5.51 1.67 20.22
CA LEU A 195 5.06 0.39 20.78
C LEU A 195 6.15 -0.20 21.67
N GLU A 196 7.41 -0.12 21.24
CA GLU A 196 8.59 -0.64 21.93
C GLU A 196 9.88 0.03 21.47
N GLU A 197 10.91 0.03 22.30
CA GLU A 197 12.20 0.68 22.00
C GLU A 197 12.89 0.08 20.76
N GLU A 198 12.77 -1.22 20.53
CA GLU A 198 13.35 -1.91 19.38
C GLU A 198 12.57 -1.70 18.06
N GLN A 199 11.42 -1.04 18.11
CA GLN A 199 10.57 -0.77 16.95
C GLN A 199 11.22 0.30 16.05
N VAL A 200 11.99 -0.14 15.05
CA VAL A 200 12.71 0.76 14.11
C VAL A 200 11.85 1.33 12.98
N ALA A 201 10.67 0.76 12.72
CA ALA A 201 9.78 1.16 11.63
C ALA A 201 8.39 1.53 12.16
N ALA A 202 7.71 2.46 11.49
CA ALA A 202 6.33 2.80 11.79
C ALA A 202 5.42 1.60 11.53
N VAL A 203 4.41 1.42 12.39
CA VAL A 203 3.31 0.48 12.14
C VAL A 203 2.07 1.30 11.78
N ARG A 204 1.46 0.99 10.64
CA ARG A 204 0.23 1.67 10.21
C ARG A 204 -0.94 0.71 10.27
N LEU A 205 -2.09 1.20 10.72
CA LEU A 205 -3.35 0.48 10.75
C LEU A 205 -4.41 1.29 10.02
N LEU A 206 -5.05 0.70 9.03
CA LEU A 206 -6.22 1.24 8.35
C LEU A 206 -7.46 0.50 8.83
N GLN A 207 -8.23 1.14 9.70
CA GLN A 207 -9.56 0.68 10.07
C GLN A 207 -10.58 1.09 9.01
N LEU A 208 -11.45 0.14 8.66
CA LEU A 208 -12.57 0.30 7.75
C LEU A 208 -13.85 -0.22 8.41
N SER A 209 -14.96 0.46 8.15
CA SER A 209 -16.28 0.00 8.59
C SER A 209 -17.09 -0.62 7.45
N SER A 210 -18.25 -1.18 7.80
CA SER A 210 -19.20 -1.72 6.83
C SER A 210 -19.74 -0.70 5.82
N ASN A 211 -19.55 0.61 6.03
CA ASN A 211 -19.88 1.64 5.03
C ASN A 211 -19.15 1.47 3.70
N LEU A 212 -18.02 0.75 3.69
CA LEU A 212 -17.26 0.42 2.49
C LEU A 212 -17.57 -0.98 1.93
N ALA A 213 -18.56 -1.68 2.50
CA ALA A 213 -18.93 -3.05 2.14
C ALA A 213 -17.76 -4.06 2.19
N VAL A 214 -16.76 -3.82 3.04
CA VAL A 214 -15.62 -4.73 3.27
C VAL A 214 -15.84 -5.70 4.43
N CYS A 215 -16.83 -5.45 5.27
CA CYS A 215 -17.21 -6.29 6.40
C CYS A 215 -18.71 -6.17 6.72
N PRO A 216 -19.32 -7.15 7.42
CA PRO A 216 -20.72 -7.09 7.82
C PRO A 216 -21.05 -5.91 8.74
N PRO A 217 -22.30 -5.41 8.74
CA PRO A 217 -22.77 -4.43 9.71
C PRO A 217 -22.52 -4.87 11.16
N GLY A 218 -22.18 -3.91 12.03
CA GLY A 218 -21.81 -4.19 13.42
C GLY A 218 -20.38 -4.71 13.63
N THR A 219 -19.59 -4.82 12.55
CA THR A 219 -18.18 -5.19 12.63
C THR A 219 -17.29 -4.17 11.93
N PHE A 220 -15.99 -4.22 12.24
CA PHE A 220 -14.94 -3.43 11.64
C PHE A 220 -13.83 -4.34 11.16
N MET A 221 -13.13 -3.92 10.11
CA MET A 221 -11.94 -4.58 9.59
C MET A 221 -10.75 -3.64 9.70
N ALA A 222 -9.57 -4.16 10.03
CA ALA A 222 -8.34 -3.39 10.02
C ALA A 222 -7.24 -4.11 9.23
N TYR A 223 -6.51 -3.36 8.42
CA TYR A 223 -5.28 -3.79 7.79
C TYR A 223 -4.10 -3.12 8.47
N LEU A 224 -3.13 -3.91 8.92
CA LEU A 224 -1.88 -3.42 9.49
C LEU A 224 -0.72 -3.72 8.56
N SER A 225 0.27 -2.84 8.54
CA SER A 225 1.51 -3.05 7.79
C SER A 225 2.70 -2.36 8.43
N THR A 226 3.85 -3.01 8.37
CA THR A 226 5.15 -2.41 8.71
C THR A 226 6.26 -3.04 7.87
N PRO A 227 7.17 -2.25 7.30
CA PRO A 227 8.30 -2.79 6.55
C PRO A 227 9.32 -3.39 7.52
N CYS A 228 9.88 -4.55 7.18
CA CYS A 228 10.83 -5.27 8.01
C CYS A 228 11.92 -5.96 7.18
N THR A 229 13.05 -6.26 7.81
CA THR A 229 14.10 -7.13 7.26
C THR A 229 14.02 -8.52 7.87
N ASP A 230 13.76 -8.60 9.18
CA ASP A 230 13.45 -9.83 9.88
C ASP A 230 11.93 -10.09 9.95
N ALA A 231 11.54 -11.30 9.56
CA ALA A 231 10.14 -11.70 9.52
C ALA A 231 9.55 -11.87 10.93
N SER A 232 10.35 -12.32 11.91
CA SER A 232 9.87 -12.53 13.28
C SER A 232 9.59 -11.20 13.97
N ALA A 233 10.55 -10.27 13.92
CA ALA A 233 10.43 -8.92 14.48
C ALA A 233 9.29 -8.13 13.84
N GLY A 234 9.10 -8.23 12.52
CA GLY A 234 7.97 -7.62 11.83
C GLY A 234 6.63 -8.14 12.33
N LYS A 235 6.46 -9.48 12.44
CA LYS A 235 5.23 -10.07 12.99
C LYS A 235 4.99 -9.66 14.45
N GLN A 236 6.05 -9.56 15.25
CA GLN A 236 5.96 -9.13 16.63
C GLN A 236 5.48 -7.69 16.75
N SER A 237 5.99 -6.78 15.91
CA SER A 237 5.55 -5.38 15.85
C SER A 237 4.04 -5.27 15.52
N ILE A 238 3.56 -6.06 14.56
CA ILE A 238 2.12 -6.12 14.24
C ILE A 238 1.30 -6.62 15.43
N ARG A 239 1.74 -7.68 16.12
CA ARG A 239 1.03 -8.20 17.31
C ARG A 239 0.94 -7.16 18.43
N LYS A 240 2.02 -6.42 18.67
CA LYS A 240 2.03 -5.38 19.71
C LYS A 240 1.09 -4.21 19.37
N ALA A 241 0.99 -3.85 18.09
CA ALA A 241 -0.02 -2.88 17.64
C ALA A 241 -1.45 -3.40 17.86
N ILE A 242 -1.70 -4.70 17.63
CA ILE A 242 -2.99 -5.34 17.91
C ILE A 242 -3.30 -5.29 19.42
N ASP A 243 -2.36 -5.70 20.28
CA ASP A 243 -2.52 -5.72 21.73
C ASP A 243 -2.72 -4.30 22.32
N ALA A 244 -2.07 -3.30 21.72
CA ALA A 244 -2.22 -1.90 22.09
C ALA A 244 -3.65 -1.39 21.85
N LEU A 245 -4.30 -1.83 20.76
CA LEU A 245 -5.60 -1.30 20.34
C LEU A 245 -6.78 -2.16 20.76
N PHE A 246 -6.63 -3.48 20.84
CA PHE A 246 -7.75 -4.41 20.99
C PHE A 246 -7.66 -5.23 22.27
N SER A 247 -8.81 -5.64 22.79
CA SER A 247 -8.93 -6.65 23.84
C SER A 247 -9.19 -8.01 23.21
N PRO A 248 -8.60 -9.11 23.72
CA PRO A 248 -8.96 -10.45 23.28
C PRO A 248 -10.44 -10.74 23.53
N GLN A 249 -11.01 -11.67 22.76
CA GLN A 249 -12.33 -12.22 23.07
C GLN A 249 -12.19 -13.18 24.26
N ASP A 250 -12.77 -12.84 25.40
CA ASP A 250 -12.83 -13.75 26.55
C ASP A 250 -13.68 -14.98 26.18
N SER A 251 -13.15 -16.18 26.40
CA SER A 251 -13.85 -17.45 26.12
C SER A 251 -14.92 -17.80 27.16
N ASP A 252 -15.01 -17.08 28.28
CA ASP A 252 -15.73 -17.52 29.49
C ASP A 252 -16.96 -16.66 29.82
N GLY A 253 -17.81 -16.42 28.83
CA GLY A 253 -19.05 -15.64 28.97
C GLY A 253 -20.32 -16.46 29.25
N LEU A 254 -20.22 -17.68 29.78
CA LEU A 254 -21.38 -18.51 30.11
C LEU A 254 -21.50 -18.85 31.61
N GLU A 255 -21.13 -17.97 32.53
CA GLU A 255 -21.59 -18.08 33.93
C GLU A 255 -21.89 -16.70 34.55
N GLY A 256 -23.16 -16.52 34.94
CA GLY A 256 -23.61 -15.70 36.08
C GLY A 256 -23.30 -14.21 36.09
N HIS A 257 -24.26 -13.38 35.66
CA HIS A 257 -24.29 -11.95 35.98
C HIS A 257 -24.43 -11.74 37.51
N LEU A 258 -23.38 -11.22 38.13
CA LEU A 258 -23.51 -10.29 39.25
C LEU A 258 -23.06 -8.92 38.73
N GLU A 259 -24.04 -8.04 38.55
CA GLU A 259 -23.84 -6.64 38.23
C GLU A 259 -23.00 -5.98 39.31
N THR A 260 -21.77 -5.60 38.98
CA THR A 260 -21.06 -4.53 39.68
C THR A 260 -20.96 -3.34 38.75
N THR A 261 -21.85 -2.40 38.99
CA THR A 261 -21.76 -1.01 38.52
C THR A 261 -20.44 -0.40 38.97
N SER A 262 -19.47 -0.32 38.08
CA SER A 262 -18.38 0.66 38.16
C SER A 262 -18.53 1.62 37.00
N GLU A 263 -19.02 2.82 37.30
CA GLU A 263 -18.87 4.00 36.44
C GLU A 263 -17.37 4.34 36.36
N SER A 264 -16.63 3.72 35.44
CA SER A 264 -15.42 4.31 34.89
C SER A 264 -15.64 4.55 33.40
N THR A 265 -15.56 5.81 32.98
CA THR A 265 -15.49 6.20 31.57
C THR A 265 -14.13 5.84 30.98
N ASP A 266 -13.68 4.60 31.18
CA ASP A 266 -12.51 4.08 30.50
C ASP A 266 -12.91 3.73 29.07
N HIS A 267 -12.15 4.23 28.11
CA HIS A 267 -12.29 3.87 26.70
C HIS A 267 -12.08 2.35 26.54
N VAL A 268 -13.16 1.58 26.68
CA VAL A 268 -13.10 0.12 26.55
C VAL A 268 -12.61 -0.20 25.13
N LYS A 269 -11.43 -0.82 25.02
CA LYS A 269 -10.84 -1.27 23.76
C LYS A 269 -11.82 -2.13 22.96
N PRO A 270 -11.80 -2.10 21.60
CA PRO A 270 -12.58 -3.02 20.79
C PRO A 270 -12.22 -4.47 21.03
N THR A 271 -13.21 -5.34 21.02
CA THR A 271 -13.01 -6.79 21.14
C THR A 271 -12.53 -7.33 19.80
N LEU A 272 -11.35 -7.95 19.80
CA LEU A 272 -10.80 -8.65 18.65
C LEU A 272 -11.54 -9.97 18.45
N ILE A 273 -12.20 -10.13 17.30
CA ILE A 273 -12.96 -11.33 16.95
C ILE A 273 -12.05 -12.31 16.21
N TRP A 274 -11.23 -11.80 15.30
CA TRP A 274 -10.32 -12.62 14.50
C TRP A 274 -9.11 -11.80 14.07
N SER A 275 -7.95 -12.45 13.97
CA SER A 275 -6.75 -11.85 13.38
C SER A 275 -5.90 -12.84 12.61
N CYS A 276 -5.16 -12.33 11.64
CA CYS A 276 -4.13 -13.06 10.90
C CYS A 276 -2.91 -12.16 10.71
N VAL A 277 -1.71 -12.73 10.86
CA VAL A 277 -0.45 -12.02 10.67
C VAL A 277 0.46 -12.84 9.76
N TYR A 278 0.92 -12.23 8.68
CA TYR A 278 1.81 -12.86 7.70
C TYR A 278 2.90 -11.90 7.25
N VAL A 279 3.87 -12.42 6.50
CA VAL A 279 4.97 -11.62 5.93
C VAL A 279 4.95 -11.82 4.43
N GLN A 280 5.00 -10.72 3.69
CA GLN A 280 5.13 -10.69 2.24
C GLN A 280 6.58 -10.33 1.89
N GLU A 281 7.21 -11.10 1.02
CA GLU A 281 8.50 -10.75 0.44
C GLU A 281 8.27 -9.89 -0.81
N ILE A 282 9.03 -8.81 -0.96
CA ILE A 282 9.00 -7.94 -2.14
C ILE A 282 10.18 -8.33 -3.03
N THR A 283 9.86 -8.95 -4.16
CA THR A 283 10.78 -9.23 -5.24
C THR A 283 10.97 -7.98 -6.10
N GLN A 284 12.22 -7.64 -6.41
CA GLN A 284 12.51 -6.52 -7.30
C GLN A 284 12.36 -6.93 -8.77
N GLU A 285 12.07 -5.96 -9.63
CA GLU A 285 11.94 -6.13 -11.07
C GLU A 285 13.25 -6.67 -11.65
N THR A 286 13.16 -7.77 -12.40
CA THR A 286 14.26 -8.29 -13.21
C THR A 286 14.21 -7.67 -14.60
N SER A 287 15.39 -7.42 -15.18
CA SER A 287 15.51 -6.95 -16.57
C SER A 287 15.79 -8.13 -17.51
N GLY A 288 15.05 -8.21 -18.63
CA GLY A 288 15.18 -9.29 -19.59
C GLY A 288 14.00 -9.36 -20.58
N PRO A 289 13.95 -10.39 -21.45
CA PRO A 289 12.81 -10.64 -22.34
C PRO A 289 11.52 -11.04 -21.58
N LEU A 290 11.70 -11.48 -20.33
CA LEU A 290 10.64 -11.68 -19.36
C LEU A 290 10.49 -10.39 -18.55
N LEU A 291 9.35 -9.72 -18.69
CA LEU A 291 9.08 -8.49 -17.96
C LEU A 291 8.35 -8.81 -16.65
N SER A 292 8.93 -8.36 -15.53
CA SER A 292 8.33 -8.54 -14.21
C SER A 292 7.33 -7.41 -13.92
N CYS A 293 6.12 -7.75 -13.51
CA CYS A 293 5.15 -6.78 -13.01
C CYS A 293 5.57 -6.20 -11.66
N PRO A 294 5.24 -4.93 -11.38
CA PRO A 294 5.37 -4.42 -10.03
C PRO A 294 4.36 -5.12 -9.10
N MET A 295 4.83 -5.50 -7.92
CA MET A 295 4.01 -6.11 -6.88
C MET A 295 3.66 -5.09 -5.78
N PRO A 296 2.59 -5.31 -4.98
CA PRO A 296 2.23 -4.41 -3.89
C PRO A 296 3.37 -4.26 -2.87
N ASP A 297 3.81 -3.03 -2.64
CA ASP A 297 4.89 -2.69 -1.71
C ASP A 297 4.34 -2.31 -0.32
N GLU A 298 5.18 -1.76 0.57
CA GLU A 298 4.75 -1.33 1.91
C GLU A 298 4.00 0.00 1.94
N ASN A 299 3.95 0.73 0.84
CA ASN A 299 3.36 2.07 0.84
C ASN A 299 1.85 1.98 1.03
N LEU A 300 1.31 3.00 1.69
CA LEU A 300 -0.14 3.12 1.88
C LEU A 300 -0.85 3.57 0.59
N ASP A 301 -0.11 4.12 -0.37
CA ASP A 301 -0.61 4.65 -1.63
C ASP A 301 -0.05 3.90 -2.84
N TYR A 302 -0.54 4.28 -4.03
CA TYR A 302 -0.22 3.62 -5.29
C TYR A 302 0.90 4.28 -6.10
N ARG A 303 1.65 5.25 -5.55
CA ARG A 303 2.62 6.03 -6.33
C ARG A 303 3.68 5.14 -6.97
N ASN A 304 4.29 4.25 -6.19
CA ASN A 304 5.37 3.39 -6.67
C ASN A 304 4.89 2.40 -7.72
N ILE A 305 3.80 1.67 -7.45
CA ILE A 305 3.25 0.70 -8.40
C ILE A 305 2.83 1.39 -9.72
N LEU A 306 2.28 2.60 -9.64
CA LEU A 306 1.89 3.37 -10.82
C LEU A 306 3.11 3.84 -11.63
N GLU A 307 4.15 4.36 -10.97
CA GLU A 307 5.38 4.78 -11.64
C GLU A 307 6.13 3.60 -12.28
N SER A 308 6.23 2.45 -11.58
CA SER A 308 6.75 1.21 -12.18
C SER A 308 5.93 0.76 -13.38
N THR A 309 4.59 0.78 -13.27
CA THR A 309 3.70 0.41 -14.37
C THR A 309 3.88 1.31 -15.59
N LYS A 310 4.03 2.63 -15.39
CA LYS A 310 4.30 3.59 -16.48
C LYS A 310 5.64 3.33 -17.15
N LYS A 311 6.69 3.07 -16.37
CA LYS A 311 8.02 2.72 -16.89
C LYS A 311 7.97 1.44 -17.71
N LEU A 312 7.31 0.41 -17.20
CA LEU A 312 7.10 -0.85 -17.89
C LEU A 312 6.34 -0.64 -19.21
N PHE A 313 5.23 0.11 -19.18
CA PHE A 313 4.47 0.45 -20.38
C PHE A 313 5.30 1.21 -21.41
N ALA A 314 6.05 2.23 -21.01
CA ALA A 314 6.93 2.99 -21.90
C ALA A 314 8.07 2.14 -22.49
N GLY A 315 8.55 1.13 -21.75
CA GLY A 315 9.52 0.17 -22.28
C GLY A 315 8.94 -0.75 -23.36
N ILE A 316 7.64 -1.07 -23.27
CA ILE A 316 6.94 -1.91 -24.23
C ILE A 316 6.44 -1.11 -25.44
N TYR A 317 5.85 0.06 -25.18
CA TYR A 317 5.20 0.93 -26.15
C TYR A 317 5.77 2.36 -26.02
N PRO A 318 7.00 2.60 -26.51
CA PRO A 318 7.70 3.87 -26.29
C PRO A 318 7.02 5.08 -26.93
N ASP A 319 6.29 4.86 -28.01
CA ASP A 319 5.62 5.92 -28.78
C ASP A 319 4.14 6.11 -28.41
N GLU A 320 3.63 5.37 -27.42
CA GLU A 320 2.22 5.39 -27.02
C GLU A 320 1.98 6.18 -25.73
N GLU A 321 0.83 6.84 -25.63
CA GLU A 321 0.41 7.54 -24.42
C GLU A 321 -0.14 6.56 -23.37
N PHE A 322 0.31 6.69 -22.11
CA PHE A 322 -0.22 5.89 -21.02
C PHE A 322 -1.64 6.36 -20.61
N LEU A 323 -2.65 5.54 -20.93
CA LEU A 323 -4.07 5.76 -20.63
C LEU A 323 -4.63 7.11 -21.17
N PRO A 324 -4.72 7.29 -22.49
CA PRO A 324 -5.19 8.54 -23.09
C PRO A 324 -6.65 8.82 -22.73
N LYS A 325 -6.96 10.09 -22.43
CA LYS A 325 -8.30 10.55 -21.98
C LYS A 325 -9.45 10.23 -22.95
N LYS A 326 -9.17 10.04 -24.25
CA LYS A 326 -10.17 9.77 -25.29
C LYS A 326 -10.57 8.28 -25.39
N SER A 327 -10.09 7.42 -24.50
CA SER A 327 -10.34 5.97 -24.55
C SER A 327 -11.65 5.52 -23.89
N ALA A 328 -12.29 6.40 -23.10
CA ALA A 328 -13.60 6.14 -22.52
C ALA A 328 -14.67 6.12 -23.64
N PRO A 329 -15.53 5.08 -23.72
CA PRO A 329 -16.66 5.11 -24.63
C PRO A 329 -17.55 6.29 -24.23
N VAL A 330 -17.86 7.16 -25.20
CA VAL A 330 -18.94 8.15 -25.05
C VAL A 330 -20.21 7.34 -24.91
N TYR A 331 -20.68 7.13 -23.68
CA TYR A 331 -22.08 6.80 -23.49
C TYR A 331 -22.84 8.04 -23.96
N ALA A 332 -23.65 7.87 -25.00
CA ALA A 332 -24.58 8.92 -25.41
C ALA A 332 -25.52 9.13 -24.22
N ASP A 333 -25.38 10.27 -23.54
CA ASP A 333 -26.42 10.80 -22.67
C ASP A 333 -27.61 11.13 -23.58
N ASP A 334 -28.47 10.15 -23.81
CA ASP A 334 -29.79 10.31 -24.42
C ASP A 334 -30.85 10.19 -23.31
N ASP A 335 -30.63 10.92 -22.21
CA ASP A 335 -31.67 11.22 -21.21
C ASP A 335 -32.15 12.65 -21.47
N SER A 336 -32.81 12.84 -22.62
CA SER A 336 -33.79 13.93 -22.77
C SER A 336 -35.15 13.43 -22.27
N ASP A 337 -35.29 13.23 -20.96
CA ASP A 337 -36.62 13.31 -20.35
C ASP A 337 -36.94 14.80 -20.18
N SER A 338 -37.46 15.35 -21.27
CA SER A 338 -38.17 16.62 -21.29
C SER A 338 -39.34 16.57 -20.32
N ALA A 339 -39.19 17.28 -19.20
CA ALA A 339 -40.32 17.72 -18.40
C ALA A 339 -41.05 18.85 -19.15
N GLU A 340 -42.14 18.50 -19.82
CA GLU A 340 -43.35 19.35 -19.88
C GLU A 340 -44.37 18.83 -18.86
#